data_AF-A0A1Y3R2A5-F1
#
_entry.id   AF-A0A1Y3R2A5-F1
#
_cell.length_a   1.000
_cell.length_b   1.000
_cell.length_c   1.000
_cell.angle_alpha   90.00
_cell.angle_beta   90.00
_cell.angle_gamma   90.00
#
_symmetry.space_group_name_H-M   'P 1'
#
loop_
_entity.id
_entity.type
_entity.pdbx_description
1 polymer ?
#
loop_
_entity_poly.entity_id
_entity_poly.type
_entity_poly.pdbx_seq_one_letter_code
_entity_poly.pdbx_strand_id
1 'polypeptide(L)'
;MGILEEFYMGEVRPWEQFGCSDDPVYKMYSRKIEQLEHSLMVGRSKKEQKVCQELKHLRTVQSNMELERMFLYAFRMGAAFALELFGE
;
A
#
# COMPACT_ATOMS: atom_id res chain seq x y z
N MET A 1 9.31 -15.92 -19.86
CA MET A 1 8.59 -16.19 -18.60
C MET A 1 7.31 -15.37 -18.62
N GLY A 2 6.23 -15.91 -18.06
CA GLY A 2 4.94 -15.20 -17.96
C GLY A 2 4.85 -14.46 -16.63
N ILE A 3 4.07 -13.37 -16.57
CA ILE A 3 3.95 -12.53 -15.36
C ILE A 3 3.47 -13.29 -14.10
N LEU A 4 2.74 -14.39 -14.28
CA LEU A 4 2.31 -15.27 -13.19
C LEU A 4 3.48 -16.04 -12.57
N GLU A 5 4.43 -16.46 -13.39
CA GLU A 5 5.62 -17.20 -13.00
C GLU A 5 6.61 -16.25 -12.30
N GLU A 6 6.79 -15.05 -12.83
CA GLU A 6 7.60 -13.98 -12.22
C GLU A 6 7.01 -13.52 -10.88
N PHE A 7 5.67 -13.47 -10.77
CA PHE A 7 4.99 -13.18 -9.50
C PHE A 7 5.16 -14.33 -8.47
N TYR A 8 4.99 -15.58 -8.90
CA TYR A 8 5.17 -16.75 -8.04
C TYR A 8 6.61 -16.87 -7.49
N MET A 9 7.60 -16.57 -8.34
CA MET A 9 9.02 -16.56 -7.97
C MET A 9 9.41 -15.34 -7.14
N GLY A 10 8.49 -14.39 -6.91
CA GLY A 10 8.73 -13.18 -6.12
C GLY A 10 9.61 -12.14 -6.83
N GLU A 11 9.80 -12.28 -8.13
CA GLU A 11 10.57 -11.37 -8.99
C GLU A 11 9.79 -10.08 -9.27
N VAL A 12 8.45 -10.15 -9.29
CA VAL A 12 7.57 -8.99 -9.33
C VAL A 12 6.92 -8.80 -7.96
N ARG A 13 7.05 -7.58 -7.41
CA ARG A 13 6.45 -7.16 -6.15
C ARG A 13 5.56 -5.95 -6.38
N PRO A 14 4.32 -6.14 -6.88
CA PRO A 14 3.43 -5.05 -7.26
C PRO A 14 3.19 -4.09 -6.11
N TRP A 15 3.12 -4.58 -4.87
CA TRP A 15 2.94 -3.76 -3.67
C TRP A 15 4.12 -2.82 -3.39
N GLU A 16 5.35 -3.16 -3.80
CA GLU A 16 6.52 -2.28 -3.65
C GLU A 16 6.55 -1.17 -4.71
N GLN A 17 6.06 -1.45 -5.93
CA GLN A 17 6.04 -0.49 -7.04
C GLN A 17 4.74 0.34 -7.12
N PHE A 18 3.64 -0.14 -6.54
CA PHE A 18 2.36 0.56 -6.50
C PHE A 18 2.36 1.73 -5.49
N GLY A 19 3.20 1.68 -4.46
CA GLY A 19 3.17 2.61 -3.32
C GLY A 19 3.57 4.06 -3.59
N CYS A 20 4.19 4.34 -4.74
CA CYS A 20 4.61 5.68 -5.15
C CYS A 20 3.94 6.07 -6.46
N SER A 21 2.70 6.55 -6.39
CA SER A 21 2.02 7.07 -7.57
C SER A 21 2.71 8.34 -8.07
N ASP A 22 3.05 8.35 -9.36
CA ASP A 22 3.56 9.55 -10.03
C ASP A 22 2.48 10.61 -10.27
N ASP A 23 1.22 10.28 -9.98
CA ASP A 23 0.07 11.16 -10.08
C ASP A 23 0.31 12.49 -9.32
N PRO A 24 0.24 13.65 -9.99
CA PRO A 24 0.37 14.95 -9.36
C PRO A 24 -0.60 15.19 -8.20
N VAL A 25 -1.82 14.66 -8.29
CA VAL A 25 -2.86 14.76 -7.25
C VAL A 25 -2.45 13.96 -6.01
N TYR A 26 -1.94 12.73 -6.21
CA TYR A 26 -1.39 11.93 -5.10
C TYR A 26 -0.24 12.65 -4.40
N LYS A 27 0.71 13.21 -5.17
CA LYS A 27 1.85 13.98 -4.63
C LYS A 27 1.38 15.22 -3.86
N MET A 28 0.35 15.92 -4.34
CA MET A 28 -0.23 17.07 -3.66
C MET A 28 -0.81 16.69 -2.28
N TYR A 29 -1.63 15.65 -2.23
CA TYR A 29 -2.22 15.20 -0.97
C TYR A 29 -1.18 14.64 0.00
N SER A 30 -0.20 13.89 -0.50
CA SER A 30 0.90 13.36 0.31
C SER A 30 1.66 14.50 1.01
N ARG A 31 2.03 15.55 0.26
CA ARG A 31 2.66 16.75 0.86
C ARG A 31 1.77 17.44 1.89
N LYS A 32 0.46 17.52 1.64
CA LYS A 32 -0.48 18.15 2.58
C LYS A 32 -0.61 17.36 3.87
N ILE A 33 -0.60 16.03 3.79
CA ILE A 33 -0.60 15.13 4.95
C ILE A 33 0.68 15.36 5.76
N GLU A 34 1.85 15.33 5.14
CA GLU A 34 3.14 15.56 5.82
C GLU A 34 3.19 16.92 6.53
N GLN A 35 2.67 17.97 5.90
CA GLN A 35 2.58 19.30 6.51
C GLN A 35 1.69 19.30 7.76
N LEU A 36 0.50 18.69 7.67
CA LEU A 36 -0.43 18.61 8.80
C LEU A 36 0.14 17.75 9.94
N GLU A 37 0.78 16.64 9.62
CA GLU A 37 1.48 15.80 10.60
C GLU A 37 2.59 16.57 11.31
N HIS A 38 3.42 17.31 10.57
CA HIS A 38 4.44 18.14 11.17
C HIS A 38 3.82 19.18 12.11
N SER A 39 2.79 19.91 11.65
CA SER A 39 2.08 20.89 12.48
C SER A 39 1.49 20.29 13.75
N LEU A 40 0.99 19.05 13.71
CA LEU A 40 0.49 18.35 14.90
C LEU A 40 1.60 18.03 15.90
N MET A 41 2.84 17.85 15.45
CA MET A 41 3.98 17.47 16.29
C MET A 41 4.65 18.68 16.96
N VAL A 42 4.50 19.88 16.39
CA VAL A 42 5.05 21.12 16.95
C VAL A 42 4.38 21.43 18.30
N GLY A 43 5.20 21.75 19.31
CA GLY A 43 4.73 22.09 20.66
C GLY A 43 4.33 20.91 21.54
N ARG A 44 4.32 19.68 20.99
CA ARG A 44 4.09 18.46 21.78
C ARG A 44 5.33 18.01 22.54
N SER A 45 5.12 17.33 23.66
CA SER A 45 6.19 16.68 24.41
C SER A 45 6.81 15.52 23.61
N LYS A 46 8.06 15.15 23.93
CA LYS A 46 8.73 13.99 23.32
C LYS A 46 7.93 12.68 23.47
N LYS A 47 7.18 12.54 24.57
CA LYS A 47 6.35 11.35 24.82
C LYS A 47 5.17 11.31 23.85
N GLU A 48 4.46 12.42 23.67
CA GLU A 48 3.34 12.52 22.74
C GLU A 48 3.80 12.38 21.28
N GLN A 49 4.96 12.94 20.94
CA GLN A 49 5.56 12.75 19.61
C GLN A 49 5.82 11.27 19.32
N LYS A 50 6.37 10.51 20.27
CA LYS A 50 6.57 9.06 20.13
C LYS A 50 5.25 8.33 19.90
N VAL A 51 4.21 8.64 20.67
CA VAL A 51 2.89 8.02 20.50
C VAL A 51 2.31 8.30 19.11
N CYS A 52 2.44 9.53 18.60
CA CYS A 52 2.00 9.87 17.25
C CYS A 52 2.77 9.11 16.17
N GLN A 53 4.08 8.97 16.32
CA GLN A 53 4.92 8.20 15.38
C GLN A 53 4.56 6.71 15.39
N GLU A 54 4.35 6.13 16.57
CA GLU A 54 3.94 4.74 16.72
C GLU A 54 2.55 4.49 16.11
N LEU A 55 1.59 5.39 16.36
CA LEU A 55 0.26 5.31 15.75
C LEU A 55 0.33 5.36 14.22
N LYS A 56 1.16 6.26 13.68
CA LYS A 56 1.39 6.37 12.22
C LYS A 56 1.96 5.07 11.67
N HIS A 57 2.99 4.53 12.32
CA HIS A 57 3.61 3.27 11.91
C HIS A 57 2.61 2.11 11.91
N LEU A 58 1.83 1.94 12.99
CA LEU A 58 0.83 0.89 13.09
C LEU A 58 -0.26 1.02 12.02
N ARG A 59 -0.70 2.24 11.70
CA ARG A 59 -1.63 2.49 10.58
C ARG A 59 -1.05 2.08 9.24
N THR A 60 0.22 2.42 8.96
CA THR A 60 0.88 2.00 7.72
C THR A 60 0.94 0.48 7.62
N VAL A 61 1.32 -0.21 8.71
CA VAL A 61 1.35 -1.67 8.75
C VAL A 61 -0.05 -2.25 8.48
N GLN A 62 -1.08 -1.74 9.14
CA GLN A 62 -2.46 -2.18 8.93
C GLN A 62 -2.92 -1.98 7.48
N SER A 63 -2.71 -0.79 6.90
CA SER A 63 -3.10 -0.51 5.51
C SER A 63 -2.37 -1.41 4.50
N ASN A 64 -1.09 -1.72 4.75
CA ASN A 64 -0.34 -2.65 3.90
C ASN A 64 -0.93 -4.06 3.95
N MET A 65 -1.29 -4.55 5.14
CA MET A 65 -1.94 -5.86 5.29
C MET A 65 -3.30 -5.91 4.56
N GLU A 66 -4.07 -4.83 4.58
CA GLU A 66 -5.34 -4.72 3.85
C GLU A 66 -5.12 -4.73 2.33
N LEU A 67 -4.12 -3.99 1.83
CA LEU A 67 -3.74 -3.96 0.42
C LEU A 67 -3.26 -5.34 -0.07
N GLU A 68 -2.43 -6.04 0.70
CA GLU A 68 -1.99 -7.40 0.38
C GLU A 68 -3.17 -8.38 0.27
N ARG A 69 -4.11 -8.32 1.22
CA ARG A 69 -5.33 -9.14 1.18
C ARG A 69 -6.20 -8.82 -0.04
N MET A 70 -6.36 -7.54 -0.35
CA MET A 70 -7.13 -7.09 -1.52
C MET A 70 -6.47 -7.55 -2.82
N PHE A 71 -5.15 -7.44 -2.93
CA PHE A 71 -4.39 -7.92 -4.09
C PHE A 71 -4.61 -9.42 -4.29
N LEU A 72 -4.41 -10.24 -3.24
CA LEU A 72 -4.59 -11.68 -3.33
C LEU A 72 -6.03 -12.07 -3.70
N TYR A 73 -7.01 -11.36 -3.16
CA TYR A 73 -8.42 -11.55 -3.50
C TYR A 73 -8.67 -11.24 -4.98
N ALA A 74 -8.28 -10.06 -5.45
CA ALA A 74 -8.48 -9.63 -6.84
C ALA A 74 -7.77 -10.55 -7.83
N PHE A 75 -6.55 -10.99 -7.50
CA PHE A 75 -5.79 -11.93 -8.30
C PHE A 75 -6.51 -13.28 -8.44
N ARG A 76 -7.00 -13.86 -7.33
CA ARG A 76 -7.75 -15.13 -7.35
C ARG A 76 -9.04 -15.01 -8.16
N MET A 77 -9.77 -13.90 -8.00
CA MET A 77 -10.97 -13.63 -8.77
C MET A 77 -10.67 -13.52 -10.27
N GLY A 78 -9.61 -12.80 -10.65
CA GLY A 78 -9.20 -12.69 -12.05
C GLY A 78 -8.79 -14.04 -12.65
N ALA A 79 -8.07 -14.87 -11.89
CA ALA A 79 -7.71 -16.21 -12.33
C ALA A 79 -8.93 -17.12 -12.51
N ALA A 80 -9.88 -17.10 -11.56
CA ALA A 80 -11.13 -17.85 -11.67
C ALA A 80 -11.94 -17.42 -12.90
N PHE A 81 -12.07 -16.12 -13.13
CA PHE A 81 -12.77 -15.57 -14.29
C PHE A 81 -12.11 -15.97 -15.62
N ALA A 82 -10.77 -15.98 -15.68
CA ALA A 82 -10.04 -16.44 -16.86
C ALA A 82 -10.28 -17.94 -17.12
N LEU A 83 -10.34 -18.77 -16.07
CA LEU A 83 -10.68 -20.19 -16.19
C LEU A 83 -12.12 -20.38 -16.68
N GLU A 84 -13.08 -19.56 -16.24
CA GLU A 84 -14.46 -19.62 -16.75
C GLU A 84 -14.57 -19.21 -18.23
N LEU A 85 -13.74 -18.27 -18.69
CA LEU A 85 -13.76 -17.77 -20.07
C LEU A 85 -13.03 -18.66 -21.07
N PHE A 86 -11.92 -19.28 -20.65
CA PHE A 86 -10.98 -19.98 -21.53
C PHE A 86 -10.77 -21.44 -21.15
N GLY A 87 -11.36 -21.90 -20.05
CA GLY A 87 -11.46 -23.31 -19.74
C GLY A 87 -12.54 -23.93 -20.62
N GLU A 88 -12.15 -24.86 -21.49
CA GLU A 88 -13.07 -25.76 -22.19
C GLU A 88 -13.89 -26.61 -21.21
#